data_AF-A0A8B7Z9C5-F1
#
_entry.id   AF-A0A8B7Z9C5-F1
#
_cell.length_a   1.000
_cell.length_b   1.000
_cell.length_c   1.000
_cell.angle_alpha   90.00
_cell.angle_beta   90.00
_cell.angle_gamma   90.00
#
_symmetry.space_group_name_H-M   'P 1'
#
loop_
_entity.id
_entity.type
_entity.pdbx_description
1 polymer ?
#
loop_
_entity_poly.entity_id
_entity_poly.type
_entity_poly.pdbx_seq_one_letter_code
_entity_poly.pdbx_strand_id
1 'polypeptide(L)'
;MILGRLLPFCVLLTALQFDPVLGICMPNPCLNNGTCMPSPGMTYRCTCPIGYSGMNCENDACRPNPCHNNGTCHRDTSGNMFDCRCPVGFSGGTCQTDACQPNPCRNGGTCIRDTSGNMYECTCPVGFSGGECQTDACQSNPCRNGGTCIRDTSGNMYECICPTGFSGGECQNQGQDPCVPNPCQNGGVCMSQLGGMHNCTCQNGATGNNCQNLPQSTNITTIIIVVVVVVVVLIVVLIVVVVCIVRRARPRRSGDESSTAEKGRGQELTEKKKTNDYVKRPGARSKEFPRDKLHIFGQLGSGSFAVVYKAEAEGIVRKGTNTTVAVKMLKETATPNDQSDFQKELQLYSMLDRHPNVLSMLGCCTDKDPMYIILEYVPHGNLQTYLRQIRTGTDPTNLNKNELVRKNNLTPTEILTFACQVVRGMEYLESKQCIHRDLATRNILLGEGMICKVADFGLARDVAERSQYEMQSQGRVPVRWMAPESLLTNMYTCKSDVWSFGVLLWELVTLGSHPYPGMSSQKVINEIKKGYRLPKPDHCSDDVYKIMQDCWQERPDDRPDFARLHITIDDILADAAGYLEMGNLNQDDYVYLEPGQDASSTESA
;
A
#
# COMPACT_ATOMS: atom_id res chain seq x y z
N MET A 1 111.77 -35.14 38.77
CA MET A 1 111.99 -34.43 40.05
C MET A 1 110.95 -33.32 40.11
N ILE A 2 109.95 -33.29 40.97
CA ILE A 2 109.80 -33.82 42.32
C ILE A 2 108.39 -34.44 42.46
N LEU A 3 108.36 -35.61 43.09
CA LEU A 3 107.17 -36.32 43.54
C LEU A 3 106.54 -35.64 44.77
N GLY A 4 105.21 -35.65 44.81
CA GLY A 4 104.44 -36.26 45.89
C GLY A 4 104.13 -35.45 47.15
N ARG A 5 102.83 -35.33 47.47
CA ARG A 5 102.22 -36.07 48.59
C ARG A 5 100.69 -35.88 48.65
N LEU A 6 100.04 -37.05 48.55
CA LEU A 6 98.77 -37.55 49.08
C LEU A 6 97.86 -36.65 49.98
N LEU A 7 96.56 -36.73 49.64
CA LEU A 7 95.30 -36.35 50.32
C LEU A 7 95.21 -36.72 51.83
N PRO A 8 94.26 -36.12 52.59
CA PRO A 8 92.91 -36.70 52.68
C PRO A 8 91.76 -35.70 52.53
N PHE A 9 90.65 -36.26 52.07
CA PHE A 9 89.30 -35.74 51.99
C PHE A 9 88.76 -35.17 53.32
N CYS A 10 87.75 -34.31 53.17
CA CYS A 10 86.76 -33.80 54.15
C CYS A 10 87.03 -32.43 54.78
N VAL A 11 85.96 -31.61 54.74
CA VAL A 11 85.75 -30.29 55.38
C VAL A 11 86.44 -29.15 54.60
N LEU A 12 85.78 -28.25 53.85
CA LEU A 12 84.53 -27.53 54.05
C LEU A 12 83.77 -27.37 52.70
N LEU A 13 82.68 -28.11 52.55
CA LEU A 13 81.58 -27.77 51.64
C LEU A 13 80.47 -27.15 52.50
N THR A 14 80.76 -26.02 53.15
CA THR A 14 79.80 -25.33 54.02
C THR A 14 80.03 -23.83 53.95
N ALA A 15 79.54 -23.21 52.88
CA ALA A 15 79.03 -21.83 52.87
C ALA A 15 78.43 -21.47 51.49
N LEU A 16 77.63 -22.36 50.89
CA LEU A 16 76.40 -21.84 50.30
C LEU A 16 75.39 -22.00 51.42
N GLN A 17 75.22 -20.94 52.21
CA GLN A 17 73.98 -20.77 52.96
C GLN A 17 72.87 -20.73 51.90
N PHE A 18 72.34 -21.91 51.54
CA PHE A 18 70.98 -22.02 51.08
C PHE A 18 70.15 -21.52 52.25
N ASP A 19 69.82 -20.25 52.20
CA ASP A 19 68.86 -19.65 53.12
C ASP A 19 67.59 -20.52 53.00
N PRO A 20 67.19 -21.29 54.04
CA PRO A 20 66.04 -22.19 53.97
C PRO A 20 64.73 -21.42 53.70
N VAL A 21 64.78 -20.09 53.80
CA VAL A 21 63.72 -19.16 53.46
C VAL A 21 63.56 -18.98 51.92
N LEU A 22 64.59 -19.26 51.11
CA LEU A 22 64.56 -19.04 49.66
C LEU A 22 63.96 -20.20 48.84
N GLY A 23 63.96 -21.42 49.37
CA GLY A 23 63.49 -22.63 48.65
C GLY A 23 61.98 -22.77 48.53
N ILE A 24 61.20 -22.09 49.38
CA ILE A 24 59.74 -22.23 49.44
C ILE A 24 59.05 -21.47 48.28
N CYS A 25 59.73 -20.49 47.69
CA CYS A 25 59.24 -19.71 46.54
C CYS A 25 59.87 -20.13 45.20
N MET A 26 60.53 -21.30 45.11
CA MET A 26 61.13 -21.79 43.87
C MET A 26 60.77 -23.25 43.57
N PRO A 27 60.04 -23.55 42.47
CA PRO A 27 59.46 -22.60 41.51
C PRO A 27 58.36 -21.73 42.16
N ASN A 28 58.08 -20.53 41.60
CA ASN A 28 57.11 -19.60 42.18
C ASN A 28 55.71 -20.26 42.24
N PRO A 29 55.15 -20.52 43.44
CA PRO A 29 53.84 -21.16 43.58
C PRO A 29 52.68 -20.22 43.21
N CYS A 30 52.91 -18.90 43.15
CA CYS A 30 51.89 -17.91 42.85
C CYS A 30 51.62 -17.82 41.35
N LEU A 31 50.38 -18.07 40.96
CA LEU A 31 49.86 -17.96 39.59
C LEU A 31 49.56 -16.51 39.21
N ASN A 32 49.19 -16.28 37.94
CA ASN A 32 48.76 -14.99 37.41
C ASN A 32 49.70 -13.81 37.72
N ASN A 33 51.01 -14.08 37.77
CA ASN A 33 52.07 -13.11 38.07
C ASN A 33 52.07 -12.60 39.53
N GLY A 34 51.58 -13.40 40.48
CA GLY A 34 51.66 -13.09 41.91
C GLY A 34 53.08 -13.19 42.48
N THR A 35 53.31 -12.41 43.53
CA THR A 35 54.62 -12.33 44.21
C THR A 35 54.63 -13.24 45.44
N CYS A 36 55.53 -14.22 45.47
CA CYS A 36 55.69 -15.12 46.62
C CYS A 36 56.53 -14.46 47.72
N MET A 37 56.01 -14.47 48.95
CA MET A 37 56.70 -13.99 50.15
C MET A 37 56.77 -15.12 51.18
N PRO A 38 57.96 -15.42 51.72
CA PRO A 38 58.10 -16.39 52.81
C PRO A 38 57.32 -15.95 54.06
N SER A 39 56.73 -16.91 54.78
CA SER A 39 55.87 -16.68 55.96
C SER A 39 56.32 -17.59 57.12
N PRO A 40 56.11 -17.21 58.40
CA PRO A 40 56.54 -18.00 59.55
C PRO A 40 56.06 -19.47 59.49
N GLY A 41 56.88 -20.40 60.00
CA GLY A 41 56.55 -21.83 60.06
C GLY A 41 56.84 -22.64 58.79
N MET A 42 57.83 -22.25 57.96
CA MET A 42 58.12 -22.87 56.66
C MET A 42 56.92 -22.82 55.68
N THR A 43 56.20 -21.71 55.69
CA THR A 43 55.06 -21.46 54.79
C THR A 43 55.37 -20.32 53.83
N TYR A 44 54.53 -20.15 52.80
CA TYR A 44 54.59 -18.98 51.91
C TYR A 44 53.23 -18.28 51.89
N ARG A 45 53.24 -17.02 51.45
CA ARG A 45 52.04 -16.27 51.12
C ARG A 45 52.22 -15.61 49.75
N CYS A 46 51.18 -15.65 48.93
CA CYS A 46 51.15 -14.93 47.66
C CYS A 46 50.55 -13.54 47.86
N THR A 47 51.23 -12.53 47.32
CA THR A 47 50.63 -11.21 47.10
C THR A 47 50.07 -11.19 45.70
N CYS A 48 48.74 -11.22 45.58
CA CYS A 48 48.07 -11.34 44.30
C CYS A 48 47.97 -9.99 43.58
N PRO A 49 48.12 -9.99 42.24
CA PRO A 49 47.84 -8.80 41.45
C PRO A 49 46.35 -8.46 41.49
N ILE A 50 46.04 -7.23 41.10
CA ILE A 50 44.69 -6.68 41.13
C ILE A 50 43.72 -7.55 40.33
N GLY A 51 42.59 -7.92 40.95
CA GLY A 51 41.54 -8.77 40.40
C GLY A 51 41.82 -10.28 40.45
N TYR A 52 42.85 -10.72 41.17
CA TYR A 52 43.11 -12.12 41.47
C TYR A 52 43.06 -12.40 42.97
N SER A 53 42.57 -13.58 43.35
CA SER A 53 42.50 -14.04 44.74
C SER A 53 42.76 -15.55 44.85
N GLY A 54 42.76 -16.08 46.07
CA GLY A 54 43.14 -17.46 46.36
C GLY A 54 44.54 -17.59 46.96
N MET A 55 44.87 -18.79 47.42
CA MET A 55 46.15 -19.03 48.12
C MET A 55 47.35 -18.83 47.20
N ASN A 56 47.16 -19.13 45.91
CA ASN A 56 48.14 -19.06 44.84
C ASN A 56 47.71 -18.06 43.75
N CYS A 57 46.76 -17.16 44.02
CA CYS A 57 46.22 -16.22 43.03
C CYS A 57 45.53 -16.89 41.83
N GLU A 58 44.95 -18.07 42.04
CA GLU A 58 44.30 -18.91 41.04
C GLU A 58 42.93 -18.39 40.59
N ASN A 59 42.23 -17.62 41.43
CA ASN A 59 40.87 -17.16 41.15
C ASN A 59 40.91 -15.81 40.44
N ASP A 60 40.43 -15.76 39.20
CA ASP A 60 40.26 -14.54 38.42
C ASP A 60 38.86 -13.97 38.65
N ALA A 61 38.77 -12.76 39.18
CA ALA A 61 37.49 -12.11 39.48
C ALA A 61 36.61 -11.89 38.23
N CYS A 62 37.19 -11.87 37.03
CA CYS A 62 36.46 -11.75 35.77
C CYS A 62 36.17 -13.10 35.08
N ARG A 63 36.46 -14.25 35.71
CA ARG A 63 36.21 -15.58 35.11
C ARG A 63 35.56 -16.56 36.11
N PRO A 64 34.34 -17.05 35.81
CA PRO A 64 33.46 -16.66 34.69
C PRO A 64 33.03 -15.18 34.79
N ASN A 65 32.64 -14.57 33.66
CA ASN A 65 32.29 -13.13 33.62
C ASN A 65 31.15 -12.83 34.62
N PRO A 66 31.38 -12.02 35.67
CA PRO A 66 30.37 -11.71 36.67
C PRO A 66 29.32 -10.70 36.19
N CYS A 67 29.55 -10.03 35.06
CA CYS A 67 28.65 -9.01 34.53
C CYS A 67 27.50 -9.63 33.72
N HIS A 68 26.26 -9.32 34.12
CA HIS A 68 25.02 -9.68 33.42
C HIS A 68 24.78 -8.82 32.17
N ASN A 69 23.75 -9.18 31.39
CA ASN A 69 23.28 -8.43 30.23
C ASN A 69 24.40 -8.06 29.23
N ASN A 70 25.35 -8.98 29.04
CA ASN A 70 26.50 -8.81 28.15
C ASN A 70 27.46 -7.66 28.57
N GLY A 71 27.51 -7.35 29.87
CA GLY A 71 28.48 -6.41 30.43
C GLY A 71 29.93 -6.90 30.32
N THR A 72 30.85 -5.95 30.23
CA THR A 72 32.29 -6.23 30.12
C THR A 72 32.96 -6.08 31.48
N CYS A 73 33.62 -7.13 31.97
CA CYS A 73 34.34 -7.10 33.24
C CYS A 73 35.74 -6.50 33.08
N HIS A 74 36.09 -5.59 33.99
CA HIS A 74 37.40 -4.98 34.15
C HIS A 74 37.91 -5.25 35.57
N ARG A 75 39.21 -5.44 35.74
CA ARG A 75 39.81 -5.58 37.09
C ARG A 75 40.04 -4.18 37.65
N ASP A 76 39.40 -3.85 38.77
CA ASP A 76 39.40 -2.49 39.35
C ASP A 76 40.57 -2.27 40.32
N THR A 77 41.21 -1.11 40.21
CA THR A 77 42.34 -0.67 41.06
C THR A 77 41.89 0.06 42.34
N SER A 78 40.60 0.33 42.49
CA SER A 78 40.05 1.30 43.46
C SER A 78 39.53 0.68 44.77
N GLY A 79 39.71 -0.63 44.96
CA GLY A 79 39.33 -1.37 46.17
C GLY A 79 38.35 -2.53 45.96
N ASN A 80 37.71 -2.60 44.79
CA ASN A 80 36.90 -3.76 44.39
C ASN A 80 37.73 -4.74 43.55
N MET A 81 37.39 -6.03 43.59
CA MET A 81 38.11 -7.07 42.84
C MET A 81 37.84 -7.00 41.32
N PHE A 82 36.70 -6.44 40.92
CA PHE A 82 36.31 -6.21 39.53
C PHE A 82 35.32 -5.04 39.44
N ASP A 83 35.15 -4.52 38.23
CA ASP A 83 34.15 -3.52 37.84
C ASP A 83 33.48 -3.96 36.52
N CYS A 84 32.19 -3.68 36.38
CA CYS A 84 31.41 -4.07 35.22
C CYS A 84 31.05 -2.84 34.39
N ARG A 85 31.57 -2.78 33.17
CA ARG A 85 31.13 -1.80 32.19
C ARG A 85 29.83 -2.27 31.55
N CYS A 86 28.74 -1.62 31.94
CA CYS A 86 27.41 -1.97 31.47
C CYS A 86 27.12 -1.47 30.05
N PRO A 87 26.41 -2.26 29.24
CA PRO A 87 25.87 -1.79 27.97
C PRO A 87 24.79 -0.74 28.19
N VAL A 88 24.44 -0.04 27.11
CA VAL A 88 23.47 1.05 27.14
C VAL A 88 22.10 0.55 27.64
N GLY A 89 21.52 1.29 28.60
CA GLY A 89 20.26 0.98 29.25
C GLY A 89 20.33 -0.10 30.34
N PHE A 90 21.52 -0.53 30.75
CA PHE A 90 21.73 -1.39 31.91
C PHE A 90 22.55 -0.70 33.00
N SER A 91 22.26 -1.02 34.26
CA SER A 91 22.92 -0.43 35.43
C SER A 91 23.07 -1.44 36.59
N GLY A 92 23.74 -1.02 37.66
CA GLY A 92 24.06 -1.85 38.82
C GLY A 92 25.49 -2.42 38.76
N GLY A 93 26.01 -2.86 39.91
CA GLY A 93 27.41 -3.31 40.05
C GLY A 93 27.78 -4.52 39.19
N THR A 94 26.80 -5.29 38.71
CA THR A 94 26.98 -6.39 37.75
C THR A 94 26.09 -6.23 36.53
N CYS A 95 25.61 -5.01 36.22
CA CYS A 95 24.72 -4.73 35.08
C CYS A 95 23.39 -5.49 35.11
N GLN A 96 22.90 -5.83 36.30
CA GLN A 96 21.70 -6.63 36.50
C GLN A 96 20.39 -5.84 36.31
N THR A 97 20.44 -4.51 36.41
CA THR A 97 19.25 -3.66 36.34
C THR A 97 19.01 -3.22 34.90
N ASP A 98 17.85 -3.56 34.34
CA ASP A 98 17.42 -3.12 33.01
C ASP A 98 16.51 -1.90 33.14
N ALA A 99 16.87 -0.79 32.48
CA ALA A 99 16.11 0.45 32.54
C ALA A 99 14.71 0.34 31.92
N CYS A 100 14.47 -0.65 31.07
CA CYS A 100 13.15 -0.91 30.47
C CYS A 100 12.35 -2.01 31.19
N GLN A 101 12.80 -2.50 32.35
CA GLN A 101 12.10 -3.55 33.10
C GLN A 101 11.97 -3.23 34.60
N PRO A 102 10.74 -3.14 35.14
CA PRO A 102 9.45 -3.15 34.41
C PRO A 102 9.33 -1.94 33.46
N ASN A 103 8.49 -2.05 32.41
CA ASN A 103 8.35 -0.98 31.40
C ASN A 103 7.98 0.36 32.08
N PRO A 104 8.87 1.38 32.04
CA PRO A 104 8.62 2.67 32.68
C PRO A 104 7.62 3.55 31.90
N CYS A 105 7.34 3.20 30.65
CA CYS A 105 6.45 3.97 29.78
C CYS A 105 4.98 3.64 30.07
N ARG A 106 4.20 4.66 30.40
CA ARG A 106 2.78 4.56 30.74
C ARG A 106 1.92 4.54 29.48
N ASN A 107 0.63 4.24 29.65
CA ASN A 107 -0.39 4.31 28.60
C ASN A 107 -0.05 3.50 27.33
N GLY A 108 0.65 2.37 27.47
CA GLY A 108 1.05 1.53 26.35
C GLY A 108 2.29 2.02 25.58
N GLY A 109 3.04 2.96 26.16
CA GLY A 109 4.31 3.43 25.58
C GLY A 109 5.35 2.32 25.47
N THR A 110 6.18 2.42 24.43
CA THR A 110 7.28 1.48 24.19
C THR A 110 8.58 2.06 24.73
N CYS A 111 9.25 1.32 25.63
CA CYS A 111 10.56 1.70 26.14
C CYS A 111 11.66 1.32 25.15
N ILE A 112 12.50 2.28 24.80
CA ILE A 112 13.72 2.08 24.03
C ILE A 112 14.93 2.46 24.88
N ARG A 113 16.01 1.65 24.85
CA ARG A 113 17.25 1.98 25.57
C ARG A 113 18.00 3.06 24.77
N ASP A 114 18.18 4.24 25.37
CA ASP A 114 18.72 5.42 24.67
C ASP A 114 20.24 5.56 24.87
N THR A 115 20.93 5.96 23.80
CA THR A 115 22.39 6.21 23.78
C THR A 115 22.78 7.66 24.07
N SER A 116 21.80 8.56 24.17
CA SER A 116 21.99 10.02 24.15
C SER A 116 22.21 10.66 25.53
N GLY A 117 22.32 9.85 26.58
CA GLY A 117 22.60 10.28 27.96
C GLY A 117 21.53 9.90 28.98
N ASN A 118 20.33 9.52 28.52
CA ASN A 118 19.29 8.92 29.35
C ASN A 118 19.37 7.39 29.26
N MET A 119 19.07 6.66 30.34
CA MET A 119 19.12 5.19 30.35
C MET A 119 18.02 4.56 29.49
N TYR A 120 16.92 5.27 29.27
CA TYR A 120 15.81 4.88 28.42
C TYR A 120 15.10 6.12 27.86
N GLU A 121 14.33 5.92 26.80
CA GLU A 121 13.38 6.87 26.23
C GLU A 121 12.05 6.15 25.95
N CYS A 122 10.94 6.86 26.14
CA CYS A 122 9.61 6.32 25.87
C CYS A 122 9.08 6.83 24.53
N THR A 123 8.71 5.90 23.64
CA THR A 123 7.93 6.22 22.46
C THR A 123 6.45 6.20 22.83
N CYS A 124 5.83 7.38 22.82
CA CYS A 124 4.44 7.53 23.25
C CYS A 124 3.44 7.19 22.16
N PRO A 125 2.33 6.50 22.50
CA PRO A 125 1.23 6.30 21.59
C PRO A 125 0.54 7.63 21.26
N VAL A 126 -0.22 7.65 20.16
CA VAL A 126 -0.92 8.85 19.69
C VAL A 126 -1.84 9.43 20.77
N GLY A 127 -1.77 10.75 20.94
CA GLY A 127 -2.54 11.49 21.95
C GLY A 127 -1.96 11.43 23.38
N PHE A 128 -0.83 10.76 23.57
CA PHE A 128 -0.06 10.79 24.81
C PHE A 128 1.27 11.52 24.65
N SER A 129 1.72 12.20 25.69
CA SER A 129 2.95 12.97 25.72
C SER A 129 3.62 12.94 27.10
N GLY A 130 4.83 13.51 27.19
CA GLY A 130 5.66 13.46 28.40
C GLY A 130 6.73 12.37 28.35
N GLY A 131 7.74 12.46 29.21
CA GLY A 131 8.90 11.55 29.21
C GLY A 131 8.58 10.09 29.54
N GLU A 132 7.44 9.81 30.17
CA GLU A 132 6.90 8.47 30.43
C GLU A 132 5.54 8.27 29.77
N CYS A 133 5.15 9.13 28.82
CA CYS A 133 3.83 9.10 28.16
C CYS A 133 2.64 9.28 29.12
N GLN A 134 2.86 10.01 30.21
CA GLN A 134 1.89 10.18 31.29
C GLN A 134 0.77 11.18 30.99
N THR A 135 0.95 12.06 29.99
CA THR A 135 0.03 13.17 29.71
C THR A 135 -0.91 12.79 28.58
N ASP A 136 -2.22 12.70 28.87
CA ASP A 136 -3.27 12.44 27.88
C ASP A 136 -3.90 13.75 27.38
N ALA A 137 -3.82 13.97 26.07
CA ALA A 137 -4.29 15.19 25.42
C ALA A 137 -5.81 15.44 25.56
N CYS A 138 -6.61 14.39 25.76
CA CYS A 138 -8.06 14.53 25.95
C CYS A 138 -8.51 14.58 27.42
N GLN A 139 -7.60 14.41 28.38
CA GLN A 139 -7.97 14.29 29.80
C GLN A 139 -8.67 15.55 30.36
N SER A 140 -8.27 16.74 29.89
CA SER A 140 -8.91 18.01 30.29
C SER A 140 -10.11 18.41 29.41
N ASN A 141 -10.48 17.56 28.44
CA ASN A 141 -11.45 17.82 27.37
C ASN A 141 -11.31 19.23 26.75
N PRO A 142 -10.34 19.42 25.83
CA PRO A 142 -10.11 20.71 25.17
C PRO A 142 -11.27 21.20 24.28
N CYS A 143 -12.26 20.34 23.99
CA CYS A 143 -13.38 20.66 23.12
C CYS A 143 -14.47 21.47 23.83
N ARG A 144 -14.82 22.63 23.25
CA ARG A 144 -15.82 23.56 23.79
C ARG A 144 -17.23 23.17 23.33
N ASN A 145 -18.24 23.81 23.91
CA ASN A 145 -19.66 23.70 23.53
C ASN A 145 -20.20 22.25 23.48
N GLY A 146 -19.70 21.38 24.36
CA GLY A 146 -20.11 19.97 24.41
C GLY A 146 -19.50 19.10 23.31
N GLY A 147 -18.42 19.57 22.67
CA GLY A 147 -17.62 18.77 21.75
C GLY A 147 -16.99 17.56 22.43
N THR A 148 -16.85 16.49 21.66
CA THR A 148 -16.22 15.25 22.13
C THR A 148 -14.77 15.23 21.67
N CYS A 149 -13.83 15.22 22.60
CA CYS A 149 -12.41 15.05 22.30
C CYS A 149 -12.11 13.61 21.90
N ILE A 150 -11.48 13.45 20.76
CA ILE A 150 -10.91 12.19 20.27
C ILE A 150 -9.41 12.38 20.04
N ARG A 151 -8.61 11.34 20.19
CA ARG A 151 -7.16 11.41 19.93
C ARG A 151 -6.96 11.33 18.42
N ASP A 152 -6.31 12.34 17.83
CA ASP A 152 -6.19 12.50 16.36
C ASP A 152 -5.02 11.67 15.80
N THR A 153 -5.27 10.81 14.81
CA THR A 153 -4.23 9.98 14.18
C THR A 153 -3.61 10.61 12.92
N SER A 154 -4.10 11.78 12.51
CA SER A 154 -3.68 12.56 11.34
C SER A 154 -2.52 13.53 11.59
N GLY A 155 -2.02 13.61 12.83
CA GLY A 155 -0.79 14.34 13.19
C GLY A 155 -0.93 15.37 14.31
N ASN A 156 -2.13 15.64 14.84
CA ASN A 156 -2.31 16.46 16.04
C ASN A 156 -2.47 15.60 17.31
N MET A 157 -2.36 16.20 18.49
CA MET A 157 -2.50 15.46 19.77
C MET A 157 -3.97 15.07 20.07
N TYR A 158 -4.95 15.82 19.54
CA TYR A 158 -6.38 15.57 19.69
C TYR A 158 -7.17 16.26 18.56
N GLU A 159 -8.41 15.80 18.34
CA GLU A 159 -9.43 16.39 17.46
C GLU A 159 -10.76 16.48 18.22
N CYS A 160 -11.58 17.49 17.88
CA CYS A 160 -12.89 17.72 18.50
C CYS A 160 -14.04 17.39 17.54
N ILE A 161 -14.88 16.42 17.90
CA ILE A 161 -16.14 16.16 17.22
C ILE A 161 -17.17 17.17 17.72
N CYS A 162 -17.62 18.05 16.83
CA CYS A 162 -18.54 19.12 17.19
C CYS A 162 -20.01 18.68 17.11
N PRO A 163 -20.84 19.05 18.10
CA PRO A 163 -22.28 18.82 18.03
C PRO A 163 -22.92 19.58 16.87
N THR A 164 -24.09 19.13 16.43
CA THR A 164 -24.84 19.77 15.35
C THR A 164 -25.02 21.26 15.62
N GLY A 165 -24.61 22.09 14.65
CA GLY A 165 -24.63 23.54 14.79
C GLY A 165 -23.40 24.14 15.46
N PHE A 166 -22.29 23.40 15.57
CA PHE A 166 -20.98 23.93 15.97
C PHE A 166 -19.87 23.47 15.04
N SER A 167 -18.80 24.26 14.92
CA SER A 167 -17.63 23.99 14.06
C SER A 167 -16.34 24.63 14.61
N GLY A 168 -15.20 24.37 13.96
CA GLY A 168 -13.87 24.82 14.41
C GLY A 168 -13.11 23.74 15.19
N GLY A 169 -11.78 23.88 15.31
CA GLY A 169 -10.90 22.85 15.89
C GLY A 169 -11.15 22.52 17.37
N GLU A 170 -11.79 23.41 18.11
CA GLU A 170 -12.27 23.19 19.49
C GLU A 170 -13.80 23.31 19.59
N CYS A 171 -14.53 23.25 18.47
CA CYS A 171 -15.99 23.48 18.42
C CYS A 171 -16.43 24.86 18.93
N GLN A 172 -15.57 25.86 18.75
CA GLN A 172 -15.78 27.21 19.23
C GLN A 172 -16.75 28.05 18.38
N ASN A 173 -16.99 27.66 17.13
CA ASN A 173 -17.86 28.38 16.20
C ASN A 173 -19.27 27.79 16.22
N GLN A 174 -20.29 28.61 15.99
CA GLN A 174 -21.70 28.19 15.90
C GLN A 174 -22.13 28.13 14.41
N GLY A 175 -22.51 26.95 13.91
CA GLY A 175 -22.97 26.71 12.53
C GLY A 175 -24.50 26.76 12.39
N GLN A 176 -25.00 27.36 11.30
CA GLN A 176 -26.42 27.36 10.95
C GLN A 176 -26.88 26.00 10.37
N ASP A 177 -28.12 25.60 10.65
CA ASP A 177 -28.76 24.40 10.07
C ASP A 177 -28.88 24.55 8.53
N PRO A 178 -28.26 23.67 7.72
CA PRO A 178 -28.31 23.76 6.26
C PRO A 178 -29.71 23.55 5.68
N CYS A 179 -30.67 23.04 6.45
CA CYS A 179 -32.08 22.95 6.05
C CYS A 179 -32.90 24.22 6.40
N VAL A 180 -32.29 25.28 6.93
CA VAL A 180 -32.97 26.53 7.30
C VAL A 180 -32.31 27.75 6.64
N PRO A 181 -32.97 28.40 5.66
CA PRO A 181 -34.28 28.08 5.09
C PRO A 181 -34.23 26.82 4.19
N ASN A 182 -35.37 26.12 4.03
CA ASN A 182 -35.44 24.84 3.30
C ASN A 182 -34.91 25.00 1.85
N PRO A 183 -33.77 24.36 1.51
CA PRO A 183 -33.15 24.48 0.19
C PRO A 183 -33.85 23.61 -0.89
N CYS A 184 -34.69 22.66 -0.49
CA CYS A 184 -35.38 21.76 -1.41
C CYS A 184 -36.62 22.42 -2.05
N GLN A 185 -36.64 22.47 -3.39
CA GLN A 185 -37.71 23.09 -4.18
C GLN A 185 -38.84 22.09 -4.49
N ASN A 186 -39.96 22.59 -5.04
CA ASN A 186 -41.10 21.78 -5.51
C ASN A 186 -41.67 20.80 -4.46
N GLY A 187 -41.65 21.17 -3.19
CA GLY A 187 -42.16 20.34 -2.09
C GLY A 187 -41.22 19.20 -1.68
N GLY A 188 -39.94 19.27 -2.06
CA GLY A 188 -38.93 18.32 -1.59
C GLY A 188 -38.70 18.40 -0.08
N VAL A 189 -38.41 17.26 0.55
CA VAL A 189 -38.13 17.18 1.99
C VAL A 189 -36.61 17.20 2.21
N CYS A 190 -36.14 18.18 2.99
CA CYS A 190 -34.72 18.34 3.36
C CYS A 190 -34.34 17.47 4.55
N MET A 191 -33.19 16.80 4.46
CA MET A 191 -32.58 16.06 5.56
C MET A 191 -31.14 16.55 5.75
N SER A 192 -30.83 17.03 6.97
CA SER A 192 -29.47 17.45 7.33
C SER A 192 -28.56 16.23 7.54
N GLN A 193 -27.30 16.36 7.12
CA GLN A 193 -26.27 15.33 7.20
C GLN A 193 -25.07 15.82 8.03
N LEU A 194 -24.28 14.86 8.55
CA LEU A 194 -23.04 15.13 9.28
C LEU A 194 -22.09 16.01 8.45
N GLY A 195 -21.47 17.00 9.09
CA GLY A 195 -20.56 17.95 8.43
C GLY A 195 -21.22 19.17 7.78
N GLY A 196 -22.50 19.45 8.07
CA GLY A 196 -23.19 20.66 7.58
C GLY A 196 -23.70 20.56 6.13
N MET A 197 -23.86 19.34 5.61
CA MET A 197 -24.44 19.07 4.27
C MET A 197 -25.95 18.80 4.38
N HIS A 198 -26.69 18.93 3.27
CA HIS A 198 -28.12 18.59 3.19
C HIS A 198 -28.42 17.70 1.98
N ASN A 199 -29.47 16.89 2.09
CA ASN A 199 -30.00 16.06 1.00
C ASN A 199 -31.50 16.31 0.82
N CYS A 200 -31.97 16.34 -0.44
CA CYS A 200 -33.37 16.56 -0.78
C CYS A 200 -34.03 15.28 -1.33
N THR A 201 -35.17 14.90 -0.77
CA THR A 201 -36.01 13.84 -1.34
C THR A 201 -37.11 14.46 -2.19
N CYS A 202 -37.10 14.13 -3.49
CA CYS A 202 -37.98 14.76 -4.47
C CYS A 202 -39.30 14.02 -4.62
N GLN A 203 -40.41 14.77 -4.57
CA GLN A 203 -41.76 14.24 -4.74
C GLN A 203 -42.27 14.48 -6.17
N ASN A 204 -43.33 13.76 -6.56
CA ASN A 204 -44.04 13.94 -7.83
C ASN A 204 -43.17 13.85 -9.09
N GLY A 205 -42.14 12.97 -9.07
CA GLY A 205 -41.27 12.75 -10.23
C GLY A 205 -40.31 13.91 -10.53
N ALA A 206 -40.16 14.87 -9.62
CA ALA A 206 -39.15 15.91 -9.74
C ALA A 206 -37.74 15.32 -9.56
N THR A 207 -36.75 15.89 -10.23
CA THR A 207 -35.35 15.44 -10.22
C THR A 207 -34.38 16.61 -9.98
N GLY A 208 -33.13 16.28 -9.67
CA GLY A 208 -32.06 17.24 -9.35
C GLY A 208 -31.78 17.35 -7.84
N ASN A 209 -30.60 17.85 -7.48
CA ASN A 209 -30.09 17.85 -6.10
C ASN A 209 -30.96 18.62 -5.10
N ASN A 210 -31.73 19.61 -5.58
CA ASN A 210 -32.68 20.37 -4.78
C ASN A 210 -34.11 20.23 -5.34
N CYS A 211 -34.41 19.16 -6.08
CA CYS A 211 -35.73 18.89 -6.67
C CYS A 211 -36.25 19.97 -7.63
N GLN A 212 -35.35 20.67 -8.31
CA GLN A 212 -35.66 21.81 -9.16
C GLN A 212 -36.31 21.43 -10.52
N ASN A 213 -36.14 20.20 -11.00
CA ASN A 213 -36.62 19.80 -12.33
C ASN A 213 -37.94 19.05 -12.23
N LEU A 214 -39.03 19.61 -12.77
CA LEU A 214 -40.33 18.92 -12.86
C LEU A 214 -40.36 17.91 -14.03
N PRO A 215 -41.11 16.79 -13.93
CA PRO A 215 -41.26 15.85 -15.04
C PRO A 215 -42.00 16.53 -16.21
N GLN A 216 -41.41 16.48 -17.40
CA GLN A 216 -42.03 17.04 -18.60
C GLN A 216 -43.27 16.22 -18.97
N SER A 217 -44.44 16.86 -18.97
CA SER A 217 -45.66 16.25 -19.52
C SER A 217 -45.45 16.02 -21.01
N THR A 218 -45.53 14.76 -21.45
CA THR A 218 -45.61 14.44 -22.88
C THR A 218 -46.88 15.07 -23.43
N ASN A 219 -46.74 16.15 -24.20
CA ASN A 219 -47.85 16.85 -24.82
C ASN A 219 -48.57 15.92 -25.80
N ILE A 220 -49.72 15.38 -25.37
CA ILE A 220 -50.62 14.53 -26.16
C ILE A 220 -51.00 15.22 -27.48
N THR A 221 -51.03 16.55 -27.49
CA THR A 221 -51.21 17.40 -28.68
C THR A 221 -50.13 17.19 -29.75
N THR A 222 -48.86 17.00 -29.36
CA THR A 222 -47.76 16.76 -30.31
C THR A 222 -47.91 15.40 -31.01
N ILE A 223 -48.33 14.37 -30.29
CA ILE A 223 -48.57 13.04 -30.85
C ILE A 223 -49.74 13.09 -31.85
N ILE A 224 -50.83 13.78 -31.49
CA ILE A 224 -51.99 13.95 -32.38
C ILE A 224 -51.60 14.68 -33.67
N ILE A 225 -50.81 15.75 -33.59
CA ILE A 225 -50.35 16.49 -34.78
C ILE A 225 -49.51 15.61 -35.69
N VAL A 226 -48.57 14.83 -35.14
CA VAL A 226 -47.72 13.93 -35.93
C VAL A 226 -48.57 12.86 -36.64
N VAL A 227 -49.54 12.26 -35.94
CA VAL A 227 -50.44 11.26 -36.54
C VAL A 227 -51.28 11.87 -37.66
N VAL A 228 -51.83 13.07 -37.47
CA VAL A 228 -52.63 13.77 -38.49
C VAL A 228 -51.78 14.10 -39.72
N VAL A 229 -50.54 14.59 -39.53
CA VAL A 229 -49.63 14.90 -40.64
C VAL A 229 -49.29 13.63 -41.43
N VAL A 230 -49.00 12.52 -40.76
CA VAL A 230 -48.71 11.23 -41.42
C VAL A 230 -49.92 10.76 -42.24
N VAL A 231 -51.13 10.83 -41.69
CA VAL A 231 -52.36 10.45 -42.40
C VAL A 231 -52.60 11.34 -43.64
N VAL A 232 -52.40 12.65 -43.53
CA VAL A 232 -52.54 13.58 -44.66
C VAL A 232 -51.50 13.27 -45.76
N VAL A 233 -50.24 13.01 -45.38
CA VAL A 233 -49.19 12.63 -46.34
C VAL A 233 -49.55 11.34 -47.06
N LEU A 234 -50.05 10.32 -46.33
CA LEU A 234 -50.47 9.05 -46.93
C LEU A 234 -51.63 9.24 -47.91
N ILE A 235 -52.61 10.10 -47.60
CA ILE A 235 -53.72 10.43 -48.50
C ILE A 235 -53.21 11.15 -49.76
N VAL A 236 -52.29 12.11 -49.62
CA VAL A 236 -51.69 12.82 -50.77
C VAL A 236 -50.93 11.84 -51.66
N VAL A 237 -50.13 10.94 -51.08
CA VAL A 237 -49.42 9.89 -51.84
C VAL A 237 -50.40 9.00 -52.60
N LEU A 238 -51.51 8.60 -51.96
CA LEU A 238 -52.53 7.76 -52.57
C LEU A 238 -53.24 8.47 -53.74
N ILE A 239 -53.52 9.78 -53.61
CA ILE A 239 -54.07 10.62 -54.69
C ILE A 239 -53.07 10.73 -55.84
N VAL A 240 -51.77 10.96 -55.56
CA VAL A 240 -50.73 11.03 -56.58
C VAL A 240 -50.61 9.70 -57.34
N VAL A 241 -50.64 8.57 -56.62
CA VAL A 241 -50.60 7.23 -57.25
C VAL A 241 -51.82 7.02 -58.15
N VAL A 242 -53.03 7.37 -57.70
CA VAL A 242 -54.26 7.29 -58.51
C VAL A 242 -54.17 8.20 -59.75
N VAL A 243 -53.68 9.44 -59.60
CA VAL A 243 -53.47 10.37 -60.73
C VAL A 243 -52.42 9.84 -61.70
N CYS A 244 -51.33 9.22 -61.22
CA CYS A 244 -50.31 8.59 -62.05
C CYS A 244 -50.85 7.36 -62.81
N ILE A 245 -51.73 6.57 -62.19
CA ILE A 245 -52.41 5.44 -62.82
C ILE A 245 -53.37 5.93 -63.92
N VAL A 246 -54.17 6.98 -63.64
CA VAL A 246 -55.09 7.60 -64.61
C VAL A 246 -54.33 8.28 -65.75
N ARG A 247 -53.16 8.88 -65.49
CA ARG A 247 -52.30 9.49 -66.51
C ARG A 247 -51.56 8.47 -67.38
N ARG A 248 -51.31 7.26 -66.89
CA ARG A 248 -50.76 6.14 -67.69
C ARG A 248 -51.77 5.55 -68.70
N ALA A 249 -53.06 5.89 -68.61
CA ALA A 249 -54.11 5.41 -69.50
C ALA A 249 -54.40 6.31 -70.72
N ARG A 250 -53.56 7.32 -71.02
CA ARG A 250 -53.69 8.14 -72.25
C ARG A 250 -52.52 7.89 -73.24
N PRO A 251 -52.76 7.82 -74.56
CA PRO A 251 -51.73 7.46 -75.53
C PRO A 251 -50.73 8.60 -75.79
N ARG A 252 -49.48 8.21 -76.05
CA ARG A 252 -48.30 9.04 -76.36
C ARG A 252 -48.52 9.97 -77.56
N ARG A 253 -47.98 11.20 -77.46
CA ARG A 253 -47.55 12.01 -78.62
C ARG A 253 -46.16 12.61 -78.36
N SER A 254 -45.46 12.81 -79.46
CA SER A 254 -44.03 12.81 -79.71
C SER A 254 -43.35 14.19 -79.74
N GLY A 255 -42.02 14.19 -79.50
CA GLY A 255 -41.04 15.23 -79.86
C GLY A 255 -40.83 16.33 -78.82
N ASP A 256 -39.70 17.03 -78.73
CA ASP A 256 -38.31 16.87 -79.20
C ASP A 256 -37.50 17.97 -78.46
N GLU A 257 -36.19 17.77 -78.28
CA GLU A 257 -35.16 18.82 -78.01
C GLU A 257 -35.33 19.79 -76.81
N SER A 258 -34.33 20.49 -76.24
CA SER A 258 -32.87 20.48 -76.21
C SER A 258 -32.46 21.46 -75.09
N SER A 259 -31.22 21.32 -74.59
CA SER A 259 -30.33 22.26 -73.87
C SER A 259 -30.87 23.58 -73.30
N THR A 260 -30.45 23.92 -72.07
CA THR A 260 -29.56 25.08 -71.82
C THR A 260 -29.13 25.15 -70.35
N ALA A 261 -27.85 25.43 -70.16
CA ALA A 261 -27.23 25.84 -68.90
C ALA A 261 -27.27 27.37 -68.79
N GLU A 262 -27.45 27.93 -67.60
CA GLU A 262 -26.53 28.93 -67.02
C GLU A 262 -26.93 29.41 -65.61
N LYS A 263 -25.89 29.47 -64.76
CA LYS A 263 -25.55 30.45 -63.71
C LYS A 263 -26.60 30.94 -62.69
N GLY A 264 -26.23 30.73 -61.42
CA GLY A 264 -26.57 31.60 -60.30
C GLY A 264 -25.55 31.45 -59.17
N ARG A 265 -24.60 32.38 -59.10
CA ARG A 265 -23.60 32.51 -58.03
C ARG A 265 -24.23 33.36 -56.93
N GLY A 266 -24.40 32.81 -55.73
CA GLY A 266 -24.83 33.53 -54.53
C GLY A 266 -24.12 32.95 -53.33
N GLN A 267 -23.17 33.71 -52.77
CA GLN A 267 -22.48 33.38 -51.53
C GLN A 267 -23.45 33.49 -50.37
N GLU A 268 -23.60 32.41 -49.61
CA GLU A 268 -24.17 32.45 -48.28
C GLU A 268 -23.11 31.94 -47.30
N LEU A 269 -22.66 32.85 -46.44
CA LEU A 269 -21.78 32.59 -45.32
C LEU A 269 -22.49 31.64 -44.35
N THR A 270 -22.16 30.36 -44.40
CA THR A 270 -22.52 29.41 -43.35
C THR A 270 -21.28 29.12 -42.51
N GLU A 271 -21.38 29.51 -41.24
CA GLU A 271 -20.46 29.17 -40.17
C GLU A 271 -20.18 27.66 -40.21
N LYS A 272 -18.92 27.30 -40.50
CA LYS A 272 -18.41 25.96 -40.23
C LYS A 272 -18.46 25.75 -38.73
N LYS A 273 -19.53 25.07 -38.27
CA LYS A 273 -19.59 24.47 -36.95
C LYS A 273 -18.41 23.51 -36.85
N LYS A 274 -17.38 23.91 -36.10
CA LYS A 274 -16.20 23.11 -35.78
C LYS A 274 -16.68 21.84 -35.08
N THR A 275 -16.84 20.75 -35.83
CA THR A 275 -16.81 19.41 -35.26
C THR A 275 -15.43 19.23 -34.64
N ASN A 276 -15.41 19.07 -33.32
CA ASN A 276 -14.21 18.81 -32.54
C ASN A 276 -13.61 17.49 -33.07
N ASP A 277 -12.55 17.60 -33.87
CA ASP A 277 -11.83 16.49 -34.49
C ASP A 277 -10.95 15.85 -33.39
N TYR A 278 -11.58 15.25 -32.37
CA TYR A 278 -10.88 14.42 -31.39
C TYR A 278 -10.53 13.09 -32.07
N VAL A 279 -9.30 13.03 -32.57
CA VAL A 279 -8.49 11.82 -32.85
C VAL A 279 -9.11 10.79 -33.81
N LYS A 280 -8.93 11.02 -35.12
CA LYS A 280 -8.92 9.93 -36.12
C LYS A 280 -7.58 9.17 -36.06
N ARG A 281 -7.46 8.07 -35.29
CA ARG A 281 -6.29 7.15 -35.35
C ARG A 281 -6.69 5.66 -35.14
N PRO A 282 -5.90 4.69 -35.67
CA PRO A 282 -6.45 3.44 -36.24
C PRO A 282 -6.83 2.28 -35.29
N GLY A 283 -6.71 2.42 -33.96
CA GLY A 283 -6.95 1.30 -33.01
C GLY A 283 -8.34 1.29 -32.36
N ALA A 284 -8.77 2.45 -31.82
CA ALA A 284 -9.97 2.56 -30.99
C ALA A 284 -11.29 2.29 -31.73
N ARG A 285 -11.36 2.59 -33.04
CA ARG A 285 -12.57 2.34 -33.85
C ARG A 285 -13.00 0.88 -33.92
N SER A 286 -12.09 -0.06 -33.70
CA SER A 286 -12.40 -1.50 -33.75
C SER A 286 -13.15 -2.01 -32.51
N LYS A 287 -13.09 -1.26 -31.40
CA LYS A 287 -13.67 -1.60 -30.09
C LYS A 287 -14.78 -0.63 -29.65
N GLU A 288 -15.22 0.27 -30.52
CA GLU A 288 -16.32 1.19 -30.24
C GLU A 288 -17.63 0.40 -30.04
N PHE A 289 -18.31 0.66 -28.93
CA PHE A 289 -19.50 -0.07 -28.50
C PHE A 289 -20.72 0.87 -28.47
N PRO A 290 -21.87 0.45 -29.01
CA PRO A 290 -23.09 1.27 -29.03
C PRO A 290 -23.61 1.54 -27.62
N ARG A 291 -23.68 2.83 -27.25
CA ARG A 291 -24.11 3.28 -25.91
C ARG A 291 -25.51 2.83 -25.52
N ASP A 292 -26.42 2.72 -26.48
CA ASP A 292 -27.80 2.24 -26.28
C ASP A 292 -27.87 0.77 -25.84
N LYS A 293 -26.79 0.00 -26.07
CA LYS A 293 -26.66 -1.39 -25.64
C LYS A 293 -25.92 -1.56 -24.32
N LEU A 294 -25.59 -0.45 -23.65
CA LEU A 294 -24.88 -0.44 -22.38
C LEU A 294 -25.80 0.10 -21.28
N HIS A 295 -26.18 -0.77 -20.35
CA HIS A 295 -27.01 -0.40 -19.21
C HIS A 295 -26.18 -0.33 -17.93
N ILE A 296 -25.87 0.88 -17.46
CA ILE A 296 -25.00 1.14 -16.29
C ILE A 296 -25.83 1.15 -14.99
N PHE A 297 -25.38 0.44 -13.97
CA PHE A 297 -26.03 0.37 -12.65
C PHE A 297 -25.03 0.02 -11.55
N GLY A 298 -25.17 0.61 -10.35
CA GLY A 298 -24.36 0.24 -9.19
C GLY A 298 -22.89 0.70 -9.29
N GLN A 299 -22.47 1.56 -8.36
CA GLN A 299 -21.09 2.01 -8.31
C GLN A 299 -20.20 0.92 -7.69
N LEU A 300 -19.10 0.57 -8.37
CA LEU A 300 -18.11 -0.39 -7.88
C LEU A 300 -16.96 0.29 -7.13
N GLY A 301 -16.58 1.50 -7.55
CA GLY A 301 -15.49 2.25 -6.92
C GLY A 301 -15.38 3.67 -7.45
N SER A 302 -14.70 4.54 -6.69
CA SER A 302 -14.47 5.93 -7.05
C SER A 302 -13.01 6.29 -6.74
N GLY A 303 -12.24 6.60 -7.79
CA GLY A 303 -10.85 7.03 -7.68
C GLY A 303 -10.74 8.54 -7.53
N SER A 304 -9.57 9.12 -7.81
CA SER A 304 -9.39 10.58 -7.73
C SER A 304 -10.18 11.33 -8.80
N PHE A 305 -10.03 10.92 -10.07
CA PHE A 305 -10.63 11.61 -11.23
C PHE A 305 -11.65 10.77 -12.02
N ALA A 306 -11.74 9.47 -11.76
CA ALA A 306 -12.64 8.54 -12.43
C ALA A 306 -13.51 7.77 -11.43
N VAL A 307 -14.64 7.28 -11.91
CA VAL A 307 -15.57 6.40 -11.20
C VAL A 307 -15.79 5.14 -12.03
N VAL A 308 -15.98 4.01 -11.36
CA VAL A 308 -16.24 2.71 -11.98
C VAL A 308 -17.63 2.23 -11.58
N TYR A 309 -18.44 1.89 -12.57
CA TYR A 309 -19.77 1.33 -12.38
C TYR A 309 -19.85 -0.11 -12.90
N LYS A 310 -20.77 -0.89 -12.36
CA LYS A 310 -21.20 -2.15 -12.97
C LYS A 310 -22.17 -1.84 -14.12
N ALA A 311 -22.21 -2.69 -15.14
CA ALA A 311 -23.12 -2.53 -16.25
C ALA A 311 -23.46 -3.88 -16.91
N GLU A 312 -24.54 -3.92 -17.66
CA GLU A 312 -24.89 -5.01 -18.58
C GLU A 312 -24.67 -4.50 -20.00
N ALA A 313 -23.86 -5.22 -20.78
CA ALA A 313 -23.55 -4.90 -22.16
C ALA A 313 -24.10 -5.98 -23.10
N GLU A 314 -25.06 -5.61 -23.95
CA GLU A 314 -25.69 -6.54 -24.89
C GLU A 314 -24.78 -6.78 -26.10
N GLY A 315 -24.36 -8.03 -26.29
CA GLY A 315 -23.65 -8.45 -27.50
C GLY A 315 -22.15 -8.16 -27.51
N ILE A 316 -21.55 -7.70 -26.42
CA ILE A 316 -20.14 -7.26 -26.38
C ILE A 316 -19.15 -8.42 -26.54
N VAL A 317 -19.40 -9.57 -25.92
CA VAL A 317 -18.58 -10.78 -26.09
C VAL A 317 -19.14 -11.69 -27.18
N ARG A 318 -20.45 -11.94 -27.13
CA ARG A 318 -21.17 -12.78 -28.10
C ARG A 318 -22.50 -12.12 -28.46
N LYS A 319 -22.80 -12.01 -29.75
CA LYS A 319 -24.06 -11.42 -30.23
C LYS A 319 -25.25 -12.15 -29.60
N GLY A 320 -26.21 -11.38 -29.07
CA GLY A 320 -27.45 -11.88 -28.47
C GLY A 320 -27.33 -12.32 -27.00
N THR A 321 -26.19 -12.13 -26.35
CA THR A 321 -26.03 -12.37 -24.90
C THR A 321 -25.76 -11.08 -24.17
N ASN A 322 -26.30 -10.95 -22.96
CA ASN A 322 -25.89 -9.89 -22.02
C ASN A 322 -24.63 -10.34 -21.28
N THR A 323 -23.71 -9.42 -21.08
CA THR A 323 -22.48 -9.66 -20.32
C THR A 323 -22.35 -8.58 -19.27
N THR A 324 -22.18 -9.00 -18.02
CA THR A 324 -21.84 -8.10 -16.92
C THR A 324 -20.43 -7.55 -17.13
N VAL A 325 -20.28 -6.24 -17.11
CA VAL A 325 -19.02 -5.51 -17.35
C VAL A 325 -18.78 -4.44 -16.30
N ALA A 326 -17.57 -3.92 -16.24
CA ALA A 326 -17.22 -2.72 -15.47
C ALA A 326 -17.01 -1.55 -16.43
N VAL A 327 -17.58 -0.39 -16.13
CA VAL A 327 -17.49 0.82 -16.95
C VAL A 327 -16.74 1.88 -16.16
N LYS A 328 -15.54 2.25 -16.62
CA LYS A 328 -14.76 3.37 -16.08
C LYS A 328 -15.09 4.63 -16.86
N MET A 329 -15.35 5.72 -16.15
CA MET A 329 -15.67 7.02 -16.73
C MET A 329 -15.17 8.17 -15.85
N LEU A 330 -14.98 9.35 -16.43
CA LEU A 330 -14.55 10.54 -15.70
C LEU A 330 -15.66 11.06 -14.77
N LYS A 331 -15.25 11.63 -13.63
CA LYS A 331 -16.14 12.39 -12.76
C LYS A 331 -16.53 13.73 -13.41
N GLU A 332 -17.67 14.29 -13.01
CA GLU A 332 -18.08 15.63 -13.45
C GLU A 332 -17.06 16.72 -13.07
N THR A 333 -16.30 16.50 -11.99
CA THR A 333 -15.24 17.39 -11.50
C THR A 333 -13.89 17.21 -12.22
N ALA A 334 -13.81 16.35 -13.24
CA ALA A 334 -12.56 16.04 -13.91
C ALA A 334 -11.97 17.25 -14.64
N THR A 335 -10.66 17.47 -14.47
CA THR A 335 -9.91 18.52 -15.14
C THR A 335 -9.54 18.13 -16.57
N PRO A 336 -9.12 19.08 -17.43
CA PRO A 336 -8.58 18.76 -18.75
C PRO A 336 -7.37 17.81 -18.71
N ASN A 337 -6.57 17.86 -17.64
CA ASN A 337 -5.46 16.94 -17.43
C ASN A 337 -5.96 15.52 -17.13
N ASP A 338 -7.00 15.39 -16.32
CA ASP A 338 -7.64 14.09 -16.04
C ASP A 338 -8.22 13.48 -17.31
N GLN A 339 -8.78 14.31 -18.20
CA GLN A 339 -9.27 13.85 -19.51
C GLN A 339 -8.14 13.33 -20.40
N SER A 340 -6.98 13.99 -20.39
CA SER A 340 -5.77 13.54 -21.10
C SER A 340 -5.24 12.21 -20.53
N ASP A 341 -5.17 12.08 -19.20
CA ASP A 341 -4.74 10.84 -18.55
C ASP A 341 -5.71 9.68 -18.82
N PHE A 342 -7.02 9.94 -18.82
CA PHE A 342 -8.03 8.94 -19.18
C PHE A 342 -7.94 8.49 -20.64
N GLN A 343 -7.62 9.40 -21.56
CA GLN A 343 -7.38 9.05 -22.97
C GLN A 343 -6.13 8.18 -23.15
N LYS A 344 -5.04 8.48 -22.41
CA LYS A 344 -3.82 7.66 -22.41
C LYS A 344 -4.11 6.26 -21.87
N GLU A 345 -4.90 6.15 -20.80
CA GLU A 345 -5.32 4.86 -20.25
C GLU A 345 -6.12 4.05 -21.28
N LEU A 346 -7.10 4.67 -21.95
CA LEU A 346 -7.87 4.03 -23.03
C LEU A 346 -6.95 3.55 -24.18
N GLN A 347 -5.96 4.35 -24.56
CA GLN A 347 -5.01 3.98 -25.60
C GLN A 347 -4.16 2.77 -25.17
N LEU A 348 -3.67 2.76 -23.93
CA LEU A 348 -2.90 1.66 -23.38
C LEU A 348 -3.70 0.35 -23.44
N TYR A 349 -4.92 0.33 -22.92
CA TYR A 349 -5.81 -0.83 -23.01
C TYR A 349 -6.09 -1.29 -24.46
N SER A 350 -6.14 -0.35 -25.40
CA SER A 350 -6.37 -0.66 -26.81
C SER A 350 -5.19 -1.38 -27.48
N MET A 351 -3.99 -1.27 -26.90
CA MET A 351 -2.76 -1.91 -27.40
C MET A 351 -2.47 -3.27 -26.74
N LEU A 352 -3.14 -3.58 -25.62
CA LEU A 352 -2.96 -4.85 -24.92
C LEU A 352 -3.84 -5.96 -25.52
N ASP A 353 -3.23 -7.10 -25.80
CA ASP A 353 -3.93 -8.37 -26.02
C ASP A 353 -4.52 -8.90 -24.70
N ARG A 354 -5.49 -9.82 -24.81
CA ARG A 354 -6.08 -10.48 -23.64
C ARG A 354 -5.06 -11.39 -22.98
N HIS A 355 -4.87 -11.24 -21.67
CA HIS A 355 -4.01 -12.08 -20.85
C HIS A 355 -4.80 -12.52 -19.61
N PRO A 356 -4.66 -13.78 -19.13
CA PRO A 356 -5.43 -14.27 -17.98
C PRO A 356 -5.25 -13.39 -16.74
N ASN A 357 -4.02 -12.92 -16.49
CA ASN A 357 -3.67 -12.15 -15.30
C ASN A 357 -3.57 -10.63 -15.51
N VAL A 358 -4.13 -10.10 -16.60
CA VAL A 358 -4.26 -8.65 -16.82
C VAL A 358 -5.71 -8.32 -17.14
N LEU A 359 -6.22 -7.23 -16.53
CA LEU A 359 -7.59 -6.79 -16.75
C LEU A 359 -7.81 -6.44 -18.22
N SER A 360 -8.77 -7.11 -18.85
CA SER A 360 -9.04 -6.98 -20.28
C SER A 360 -10.07 -5.88 -20.57
N MET A 361 -9.76 -5.03 -21.56
CA MET A 361 -10.72 -4.13 -22.17
C MET A 361 -11.56 -4.84 -23.23
N LEU A 362 -12.88 -4.78 -23.07
CA LEU A 362 -13.87 -5.35 -23.97
C LEU A 362 -14.35 -4.36 -25.03
N GLY A 363 -14.42 -3.07 -24.69
CA GLY A 363 -14.93 -2.03 -25.59
C GLY A 363 -14.71 -0.61 -25.06
N CYS A 364 -15.08 0.39 -25.85
CA CYS A 364 -15.14 1.79 -25.42
C CYS A 364 -16.36 2.50 -26.01
N CYS A 365 -16.75 3.62 -25.40
CA CYS A 365 -17.65 4.57 -26.02
C CYS A 365 -16.95 5.93 -26.05
N THR A 366 -16.51 6.37 -27.22
CA THR A 366 -15.76 7.60 -27.45
C THR A 366 -16.51 8.61 -28.32
N ASP A 367 -17.59 8.20 -28.99
CA ASP A 367 -18.34 9.06 -29.92
C ASP A 367 -19.01 10.29 -29.27
N LYS A 368 -19.24 10.27 -27.96
CA LYS A 368 -19.89 11.33 -27.18
C LYS A 368 -19.30 11.42 -25.79
N ASP A 369 -19.43 12.57 -25.14
CA ASP A 369 -19.18 12.68 -23.69
C ASP A 369 -20.37 12.15 -22.87
N PRO A 370 -20.12 11.59 -21.68
CA PRO A 370 -18.79 11.25 -21.13
C PRO A 370 -18.21 9.99 -21.78
N MET A 371 -16.89 9.94 -22.02
CA MET A 371 -16.19 8.76 -22.55
C MET A 371 -16.25 7.55 -21.60
N TYR A 372 -16.38 6.34 -22.16
CA TYR A 372 -16.43 5.08 -21.40
C TYR A 372 -15.30 4.14 -21.81
N ILE A 373 -14.63 3.53 -20.82
CA ILE A 373 -13.81 2.33 -20.99
C ILE A 373 -14.61 1.15 -20.43
N ILE A 374 -14.90 0.17 -21.27
CA ILE A 374 -15.65 -1.03 -20.90
C ILE A 374 -14.65 -2.17 -20.66
N LEU A 375 -14.56 -2.60 -19.41
CA LEU A 375 -13.63 -3.61 -18.88
C LEU A 375 -14.40 -4.87 -18.52
N GLU A 376 -13.71 -6.01 -18.48
CA GLU A 376 -14.29 -7.22 -17.90
C GLU A 376 -14.66 -6.99 -16.42
N TYR A 377 -15.80 -7.53 -15.99
CA TYR A 377 -16.19 -7.48 -14.59
C TYR A 377 -15.46 -8.57 -13.80
N VAL A 378 -14.89 -8.19 -12.65
CA VAL A 378 -14.14 -9.07 -11.77
C VAL A 378 -14.85 -9.13 -10.40
N PRO A 379 -15.45 -10.28 -10.02
CA PRO A 379 -16.48 -10.32 -8.98
C PRO A 379 -16.01 -10.13 -7.54
N HIS A 380 -14.77 -10.50 -7.17
CA HIS A 380 -14.34 -10.49 -5.76
C HIS A 380 -13.62 -9.20 -5.33
N GLY A 381 -13.69 -8.13 -6.14
CA GLY A 381 -13.05 -6.86 -5.81
C GLY A 381 -11.52 -6.95 -5.85
N ASN A 382 -10.85 -6.16 -5.01
CA ASN A 382 -9.38 -6.09 -4.99
C ASN A 382 -8.76 -7.03 -3.95
N LEU A 383 -7.53 -7.47 -4.23
CA LEU A 383 -6.78 -8.43 -3.43
C LEU A 383 -6.44 -7.88 -2.03
N GLN A 384 -6.22 -6.56 -1.89
CA GLN A 384 -5.96 -5.95 -0.59
C GLN A 384 -7.14 -6.16 0.38
N THR A 385 -8.36 -5.84 -0.05
CA THR A 385 -9.58 -6.03 0.75
C THR A 385 -9.76 -7.51 1.10
N TYR A 386 -9.56 -8.42 0.15
CA TYR A 386 -9.66 -9.86 0.37
C TYR A 386 -8.67 -10.37 1.45
N LEU A 387 -7.39 -9.98 1.36
CA LEU A 387 -6.37 -10.36 2.35
C LEU A 387 -6.71 -9.84 3.75
N ARG A 388 -7.16 -8.60 3.83
CA ARG A 388 -7.56 -7.96 5.10
C ARG A 388 -8.76 -8.65 5.75
N GLN A 389 -9.75 -9.04 4.96
CA GLN A 389 -10.93 -9.80 5.42
C GLN A 389 -10.53 -11.15 6.02
N ILE A 390 -9.59 -11.86 5.38
CA ILE A 390 -9.04 -13.12 5.91
C ILE A 390 -8.33 -12.89 7.24
N ARG A 391 -7.52 -11.83 7.34
CA ARG A 391 -6.81 -11.47 8.57
C ARG A 391 -7.76 -11.20 9.74
N THR A 392 -8.91 -10.58 9.48
CA THR A 392 -9.92 -10.23 10.50
C THR A 392 -10.98 -11.32 10.73
N GLY A 393 -10.94 -12.44 10.00
CA GLY A 393 -11.91 -13.54 10.15
C GLY A 393 -13.32 -13.21 9.66
N THR A 394 -13.49 -12.20 8.80
CA THR A 394 -14.79 -11.79 8.24
C THR A 394 -14.99 -12.43 6.87
N ASP A 395 -16.13 -13.12 6.68
CA ASP A 395 -16.44 -13.93 5.49
C ASP A 395 -16.33 -13.13 4.17
N PRO A 396 -15.41 -13.48 3.24
CA PRO A 396 -15.15 -12.69 2.02
C PRO A 396 -16.22 -12.79 0.94
N THR A 397 -17.16 -13.73 1.06
CA THR A 397 -18.11 -14.03 -0.02
C THR A 397 -19.38 -14.60 0.59
N ASN A 398 -20.57 -14.12 0.19
CA ASN A 398 -21.86 -14.79 0.50
C ASN A 398 -21.94 -16.19 -0.16
N LEU A 399 -21.03 -17.11 0.15
CA LEU A 399 -20.98 -18.49 -0.33
C LEU A 399 -21.63 -19.41 0.70
N ASN A 400 -22.21 -20.50 0.20
CA ASN A 400 -22.95 -21.48 0.99
C ASN A 400 -22.15 -21.99 2.19
N LYS A 401 -22.78 -21.95 3.36
CA LYS A 401 -22.29 -22.37 4.69
C LYS A 401 -21.64 -23.76 4.81
N ASN A 402 -21.63 -24.57 3.75
CA ASN A 402 -21.14 -25.95 3.79
C ASN A 402 -19.76 -26.17 3.12
N GLU A 403 -19.20 -25.19 2.38
CA GLU A 403 -17.83 -25.28 1.84
C GLU A 403 -16.79 -24.51 2.67
N LEU A 404 -17.23 -23.60 3.57
CA LEU A 404 -16.36 -22.71 4.35
C LEU A 404 -15.74 -23.38 5.60
N VAL A 405 -16.13 -24.61 5.94
CA VAL A 405 -15.66 -25.35 7.13
C VAL A 405 -14.21 -25.88 6.96
N ARG A 406 -13.47 -25.52 5.89
CA ARG A 406 -12.13 -26.07 5.60
C ARG A 406 -10.93 -25.11 5.53
N LYS A 407 -11.06 -23.78 5.57
CA LYS A 407 -9.87 -22.90 5.47
C LYS A 407 -9.93 -21.69 6.39
N ASN A 408 -9.47 -21.89 7.62
CA ASN A 408 -9.23 -20.81 8.58
C ASN A 408 -7.86 -20.14 8.44
N ASN A 409 -7.10 -20.35 7.36
CA ASN A 409 -5.87 -19.60 7.03
C ASN A 409 -5.51 -19.79 5.55
N LEU A 410 -5.03 -18.74 4.88
CA LEU A 410 -4.32 -18.86 3.60
C LEU A 410 -3.02 -19.63 3.83
N THR A 411 -2.78 -20.67 3.01
CA THR A 411 -1.52 -21.39 3.03
C THR A 411 -0.41 -20.58 2.35
N PRO A 412 0.87 -20.77 2.72
CA PRO A 412 1.99 -20.15 2.00
C PRO A 412 1.97 -20.41 0.48
N THR A 413 1.55 -21.61 0.08
CA THR A 413 1.36 -21.99 -1.33
C THR A 413 0.32 -21.12 -2.03
N GLU A 414 -0.79 -20.77 -1.37
CA GLU A 414 -1.80 -19.88 -1.94
C GLU A 414 -1.29 -18.44 -2.09
N ILE A 415 -0.55 -17.95 -1.09
CA ILE A 415 0.10 -16.62 -1.15
C ILE A 415 1.07 -16.55 -2.34
N LEU A 416 1.91 -17.58 -2.51
CA LEU A 416 2.83 -17.67 -3.64
C LEU A 416 2.11 -17.88 -4.97
N THR A 417 0.96 -18.54 -4.97
CA THR A 417 0.11 -18.66 -6.16
C THR A 417 -0.43 -17.29 -6.60
N PHE A 418 -0.84 -16.42 -5.66
CA PHE A 418 -1.18 -15.04 -6.00
C PHE A 418 0.01 -14.27 -6.55
N ALA A 419 1.18 -14.39 -5.91
CA ALA A 419 2.41 -13.75 -6.37
C ALA A 419 2.78 -14.19 -7.81
N CYS A 420 2.76 -15.49 -8.08
CA CYS A 420 3.05 -16.06 -9.41
C CYS A 420 2.09 -15.53 -10.48
N GLN A 421 0.79 -15.46 -10.18
CA GLN A 421 -0.21 -14.90 -11.10
C GLN A 421 0.04 -13.41 -11.40
N VAL A 422 0.39 -12.61 -10.39
CA VAL A 422 0.74 -11.19 -10.59
C VAL A 422 2.01 -11.08 -11.44
N VAL A 423 3.04 -11.88 -11.17
CA VAL A 423 4.28 -11.89 -11.96
C VAL A 423 4.02 -12.26 -13.41
N ARG A 424 3.19 -13.27 -13.70
CA ARG A 424 2.80 -13.62 -15.08
C ARG A 424 2.12 -12.45 -15.79
N GLY A 425 1.26 -11.70 -15.10
CA GLY A 425 0.65 -10.48 -15.62
C GLY A 425 1.68 -9.39 -15.92
N MET A 426 2.63 -9.19 -15.02
CA MET A 426 3.68 -8.17 -15.17
C MET A 426 4.75 -8.53 -16.20
N GLU A 427 5.12 -9.81 -16.34
CA GLU A 427 5.98 -10.33 -17.40
C GLU A 427 5.37 -10.04 -18.78
N TYR A 428 4.06 -10.27 -18.92
CA TYR A 428 3.34 -9.92 -20.13
C TYR A 428 3.37 -8.40 -20.39
N LEU A 429 3.11 -7.56 -19.38
CA LEU A 429 3.16 -6.09 -19.54
C LEU A 429 4.58 -5.59 -19.91
N GLU A 430 5.63 -6.18 -19.32
CA GLU A 430 7.03 -5.91 -19.65
C GLU A 430 7.33 -6.26 -21.11
N SER A 431 6.81 -7.39 -21.61
CA SER A 431 6.93 -7.78 -23.04
C SER A 431 6.27 -6.78 -23.99
N LYS A 432 5.26 -6.04 -23.51
CA LYS A 432 4.58 -4.95 -24.22
C LYS A 432 5.20 -3.58 -23.98
N GLN A 433 6.34 -3.51 -23.28
CA GLN A 433 7.01 -2.27 -22.91
C GLN A 433 6.08 -1.30 -22.14
N CYS A 434 5.21 -1.87 -21.30
CA CYS A 434 4.27 -1.13 -20.47
C CYS A 434 4.80 -1.06 -19.03
N ILE A 435 5.02 0.15 -18.51
CA ILE A 435 5.37 0.40 -17.12
C ILE A 435 4.11 0.74 -16.34
N HIS A 436 3.77 -0.02 -15.30
CA HIS A 436 2.55 0.12 -14.51
C HIS A 436 2.57 1.33 -13.58
N ARG A 437 3.67 1.56 -12.86
CA ARG A 437 3.94 2.72 -11.95
C ARG A 437 3.11 2.80 -10.67
N ASP A 438 2.06 2.00 -10.53
CA ASP A 438 1.26 1.87 -9.30
C ASP A 438 0.94 0.40 -8.95
N LEU A 439 1.93 -0.49 -9.03
CA LEU A 439 1.72 -1.90 -8.71
C LEU A 439 1.61 -2.10 -7.19
N ALA A 440 0.44 -2.52 -6.73
CA ALA A 440 0.11 -2.76 -5.31
C ALA A 440 -1.09 -3.70 -5.18
N THR A 441 -1.30 -4.33 -4.01
CA THR A 441 -2.43 -5.27 -3.82
C THR A 441 -3.81 -4.63 -4.04
N ARG A 442 -3.97 -3.32 -3.81
CA ARG A 442 -5.20 -2.56 -4.09
C ARG A 442 -5.56 -2.50 -5.59
N ASN A 443 -4.56 -2.68 -6.46
CA ASN A 443 -4.67 -2.61 -7.91
C ASN A 443 -4.63 -4.01 -8.55
N ILE A 444 -4.73 -5.08 -7.75
CA ILE A 444 -4.94 -6.44 -8.24
C ILE A 444 -6.38 -6.83 -7.97
N LEU A 445 -7.14 -7.21 -8.99
CA LEU A 445 -8.51 -7.69 -8.85
C LEU A 445 -8.57 -9.23 -8.79
N LEU A 446 -9.57 -9.77 -8.09
CA LEU A 446 -9.76 -11.20 -7.91
C LEU A 446 -11.00 -11.74 -8.64
N GLY A 447 -10.74 -12.60 -9.62
CA GLY A 447 -11.75 -13.29 -10.43
C GLY A 447 -12.29 -14.56 -9.81
N GLU A 448 -13.19 -15.23 -10.55
CA GLU A 448 -13.61 -16.59 -10.26
C GLU A 448 -12.39 -17.53 -10.20
N GLY A 449 -12.43 -18.50 -9.28
CA GLY A 449 -11.31 -19.43 -9.08
C GLY A 449 -10.05 -18.77 -8.50
N MET A 450 -10.18 -17.62 -7.83
CA MET A 450 -9.06 -16.89 -7.21
C MET A 450 -8.00 -16.43 -8.21
N ILE A 451 -8.44 -16.11 -9.44
CA ILE A 451 -7.55 -15.61 -10.50
C ILE A 451 -7.23 -14.13 -10.28
N CYS A 452 -5.95 -13.80 -10.13
CA CYS A 452 -5.50 -12.41 -10.01
C CYS A 452 -5.43 -11.73 -11.38
N LYS A 453 -5.90 -10.48 -11.44
CA LYS A 453 -5.82 -9.61 -12.61
C LYS A 453 -5.18 -8.27 -12.23
N VAL A 454 -4.02 -7.96 -12.81
CA VAL A 454 -3.39 -6.64 -12.71
C VAL A 454 -4.31 -5.60 -13.35
N ALA A 455 -4.64 -4.54 -12.61
CA ALA A 455 -5.62 -3.53 -12.99
C ALA A 455 -5.14 -2.11 -12.66
N ASP A 456 -5.91 -1.12 -13.10
CA ASP A 456 -5.70 0.32 -12.89
C ASP A 456 -4.43 0.91 -13.51
N PHE A 457 -4.47 1.07 -14.85
CA PHE A 457 -3.41 1.64 -15.66
C PHE A 457 -3.43 3.18 -15.70
N GLY A 458 -4.14 3.85 -14.78
CA GLY A 458 -4.28 5.31 -14.77
C GLY A 458 -2.95 6.08 -14.71
N LEU A 459 -1.90 5.45 -14.16
CA LEU A 459 -0.53 5.99 -14.11
C LEU A 459 0.44 5.33 -15.09
N ALA A 460 0.00 4.29 -15.82
CA ALA A 460 0.86 3.48 -16.67
C ALA A 460 1.26 4.20 -17.96
N ARG A 461 2.43 3.83 -18.53
CA ARG A 461 3.04 4.49 -19.70
C ARG A 461 3.83 3.50 -20.57
N ASP A 462 3.95 3.82 -21.87
CA ASP A 462 4.84 3.14 -22.82
C ASP A 462 6.29 3.64 -22.66
N VAL A 463 7.27 2.72 -22.64
CA VAL A 463 8.70 3.03 -22.58
C VAL A 463 9.16 3.91 -23.76
N ALA A 464 8.51 3.83 -24.92
CA ALA A 464 8.86 4.60 -26.12
C ALA A 464 8.56 6.11 -26.00
N GLU A 465 7.71 6.54 -25.07
CA GLU A 465 7.31 7.95 -24.90
C GLU A 465 8.26 8.77 -23.99
N ARG A 466 9.48 8.26 -23.72
CA ARG A 466 10.51 8.82 -22.80
C ARG A 466 10.87 10.31 -22.95
N SER A 467 10.48 10.99 -24.02
CA SER A 467 10.96 12.34 -24.34
C SER A 467 10.09 13.51 -23.85
N GLN A 468 8.89 13.31 -23.31
CA GLN A 468 8.01 14.44 -22.96
C GLN A 468 7.08 14.19 -21.76
N TYR A 469 7.61 14.16 -20.52
CA TYR A 469 6.83 14.62 -19.36
C TYR A 469 7.67 14.77 -18.08
N GLU A 470 7.76 16.00 -17.55
CA GLU A 470 7.90 16.24 -16.12
C GLU A 470 6.50 16.15 -15.50
N MET A 471 6.35 15.39 -14.41
CA MET A 471 5.05 15.25 -13.75
C MET A 471 4.66 16.60 -13.11
N GLN A 472 3.80 17.37 -13.78
CA GLN A 472 3.31 18.68 -13.32
C GLN A 472 2.00 18.65 -12.50
N SER A 473 1.52 17.47 -12.10
CA SER A 473 0.40 17.40 -11.16
C SER A 473 0.92 17.17 -9.74
N GLN A 474 0.47 17.99 -8.79
CA GLN A 474 0.53 17.75 -7.33
C GLN A 474 -0.34 16.52 -6.93
N GLY A 475 -0.28 15.44 -7.72
CA GLY A 475 -1.04 14.21 -7.53
C GLY A 475 -0.37 13.30 -6.51
N ARG A 476 -1.19 12.56 -5.73
CA ARG A 476 -0.76 11.59 -4.73
C ARG A 476 -0.04 10.41 -5.41
N VAL A 477 1.29 10.48 -5.51
CA VAL A 477 2.12 9.35 -5.94
C VAL A 477 2.20 8.27 -4.85
N PRO A 478 2.27 6.97 -5.20
CA PRO A 478 2.26 5.87 -4.25
C PRO A 478 3.63 5.68 -3.57
N VAL A 479 4.10 6.67 -2.82
CA VAL A 479 5.47 6.77 -2.26
C VAL A 479 6.03 5.46 -1.70
N ARG A 480 5.21 4.70 -0.97
CA ARG A 480 5.63 3.46 -0.29
C ARG A 480 5.89 2.28 -1.23
N TRP A 481 5.43 2.34 -2.47
CA TRP A 481 5.67 1.32 -3.50
C TRP A 481 6.72 1.77 -4.52
N MET A 482 7.22 3.00 -4.43
CA MET A 482 8.11 3.58 -5.44
C MET A 482 9.58 3.21 -5.18
N ALA A 483 10.30 2.94 -6.27
CA ALA A 483 11.72 2.70 -6.26
C ALA A 483 12.53 3.98 -5.96
N PRO A 484 13.78 3.87 -5.47
CA PRO A 484 14.64 5.02 -5.16
C PRO A 484 14.79 5.98 -6.35
N GLU A 485 15.03 5.48 -7.56
CA GLU A 485 15.16 6.28 -8.78
C GLU A 485 13.87 7.03 -9.15
N SER A 486 12.71 6.43 -8.87
CA SER A 486 11.40 7.05 -9.08
C SER A 486 11.13 8.15 -8.06
N LEU A 487 11.54 7.95 -6.80
CA LEU A 487 11.41 8.95 -5.73
C LEU A 487 12.37 10.14 -5.89
N LEU A 488 13.57 9.88 -6.38
CA LEU A 488 14.66 10.86 -6.42
C LEU A 488 14.73 11.65 -7.73
N THR A 489 14.56 10.94 -8.84
CA THR A 489 14.83 11.46 -10.18
C THR A 489 13.63 11.36 -11.11
N ASN A 490 12.47 10.93 -10.57
CA ASN A 490 11.24 10.71 -11.33
C ASN A 490 11.43 9.77 -12.54
N MET A 491 12.40 8.85 -12.45
CA MET A 491 12.68 7.84 -13.46
C MET A 491 11.83 6.59 -13.21
N TYR A 492 11.17 6.10 -14.25
CA TYR A 492 10.36 4.87 -14.21
C TYR A 492 10.82 3.92 -15.31
N THR A 493 10.91 2.65 -14.97
CA THR A 493 11.30 1.55 -15.87
C THR A 493 10.57 0.28 -15.46
N CYS A 494 10.65 -0.80 -16.24
CA CYS A 494 10.16 -2.10 -15.79
C CYS A 494 10.82 -2.53 -14.46
N LYS A 495 12.08 -2.13 -14.22
CA LYS A 495 12.80 -2.39 -12.96
C LYS A 495 12.26 -1.58 -11.77
N SER A 496 11.61 -0.44 -11.98
CA SER A 496 10.89 0.24 -10.90
C SER A 496 9.59 -0.49 -10.53
N ASP A 497 8.93 -1.14 -11.49
CA ASP A 497 7.78 -2.00 -11.17
C ASP A 497 8.20 -3.28 -10.45
N VAL A 498 9.40 -3.81 -10.73
CA VAL A 498 9.98 -4.94 -9.96
C VAL A 498 10.15 -4.56 -8.49
N TRP A 499 10.60 -3.34 -8.19
CA TRP A 499 10.63 -2.84 -6.82
C TRP A 499 9.24 -2.82 -6.18
N SER A 500 8.25 -2.26 -6.91
CA SER A 500 6.86 -2.23 -6.45
C SER A 500 6.29 -3.64 -6.23
N PHE A 501 6.68 -4.62 -7.04
CA PHE A 501 6.34 -6.02 -6.85
C PHE A 501 6.94 -6.58 -5.54
N GLY A 502 8.17 -6.24 -5.18
CA GLY A 502 8.74 -6.62 -3.88
C GLY A 502 7.90 -6.10 -2.70
N VAL A 503 7.39 -4.86 -2.80
CA VAL A 503 6.46 -4.30 -1.79
C VAL A 503 5.11 -5.02 -1.81
N LEU A 504 4.57 -5.32 -2.99
CA LEU A 504 3.35 -6.12 -3.15
C LEU A 504 3.49 -7.51 -2.53
N LEU A 505 4.63 -8.18 -2.72
CA LEU A 505 4.91 -9.49 -2.11
C LEU A 505 4.95 -9.38 -0.58
N TRP A 506 5.52 -8.29 -0.04
CA TRP A 506 5.45 -7.99 1.39
C TRP A 506 4.00 -7.79 1.87
N GLU A 507 3.16 -7.08 1.11
CA GLU A 507 1.72 -6.97 1.42
C GLU A 507 1.02 -8.34 1.40
N LEU A 508 1.34 -9.21 0.43
CA LEU A 508 0.76 -10.55 0.33
C LEU A 508 1.06 -11.38 1.58
N VAL A 509 2.34 -11.46 1.98
CA VAL A 509 2.73 -12.28 3.13
C VAL A 509 2.18 -11.69 4.43
N THR A 510 2.03 -10.38 4.54
CA THR A 510 1.47 -9.72 5.74
C THR A 510 -0.05 -9.55 5.70
N LEU A 511 -0.73 -10.26 4.79
CA LEU A 511 -2.18 -10.24 4.61
C LEU A 511 -2.77 -8.83 4.48
N GLY A 512 -2.14 -8.01 3.63
CA GLY A 512 -2.60 -6.67 3.27
C GLY A 512 -2.23 -5.58 4.29
N SER A 513 -1.15 -5.79 5.05
CA SER A 513 -0.63 -4.77 5.96
C SER A 513 -0.09 -3.56 5.21
N HIS A 514 -0.08 -2.41 5.89
CA HIS A 514 0.38 -1.16 5.30
C HIS A 514 1.92 -1.09 5.26
N PRO A 515 2.57 -0.92 4.10
CA PRO A 515 4.03 -0.89 4.03
C PRO A 515 4.65 0.29 4.79
N TYR A 516 5.77 0.04 5.46
CA TYR A 516 6.51 0.99 6.31
C TYR A 516 5.61 1.55 7.43
N PRO A 517 5.08 0.68 8.32
CA PRO A 517 4.15 1.09 9.37
C PRO A 517 4.78 2.15 10.28
N GLY A 518 3.96 3.10 10.74
CA GLY A 518 4.40 4.19 11.63
C GLY A 518 5.33 5.25 11.01
N MET A 519 5.63 5.17 9.71
CA MET A 519 6.46 6.17 9.02
C MET A 519 5.61 7.11 8.16
N SER A 520 5.86 8.42 8.18
CA SER A 520 5.29 9.36 7.21
C SER A 520 5.90 9.16 5.82
N SER A 521 5.25 9.61 4.74
CA SER A 521 5.79 9.51 3.38
C SER A 521 7.20 10.13 3.26
N GLN A 522 7.44 11.26 3.94
CA GLN A 522 8.75 11.90 3.95
C GLN A 522 9.80 11.06 4.70
N LYS A 523 9.41 10.41 5.80
CA LYS A 523 10.30 9.49 6.54
C LYS A 523 10.63 8.27 5.68
N VAL A 524 9.65 7.67 5.00
CA VAL A 524 9.87 6.57 4.06
C VAL A 524 10.88 6.95 2.98
N ILE A 525 10.69 8.11 2.34
CA ILE A 525 11.63 8.64 1.35
C ILE A 525 13.05 8.75 1.92
N ASN A 526 13.20 9.30 3.12
CA ASN A 526 14.49 9.49 3.75
C ASN A 526 15.16 8.18 4.16
N GLU A 527 14.41 7.22 4.68
CA GLU A 527 14.94 5.93 5.12
C GLU A 527 15.32 5.04 3.92
N ILE A 528 14.51 5.01 2.86
CA ILE A 528 14.87 4.29 1.62
C ILE A 528 16.21 4.81 1.07
N LYS A 529 16.43 6.13 1.07
CA LYS A 529 17.72 6.73 0.66
C LYS A 529 18.91 6.32 1.52
N LYS A 530 18.68 5.98 2.80
CA LYS A 530 19.72 5.48 3.72
C LYS A 530 19.97 3.98 3.55
N GLY A 531 19.26 3.31 2.65
CA GLY A 531 19.34 1.86 2.46
C GLY A 531 18.38 1.06 3.32
N TYR A 532 17.47 1.70 4.06
CA TYR A 532 16.44 0.99 4.81
C TYR A 532 15.51 0.24 3.86
N ARG A 533 15.12 -0.98 4.26
CA ARG A 533 14.15 -1.85 3.56
C ARG A 533 13.17 -2.41 4.59
N LEU A 534 12.00 -2.85 4.12
CA LEU A 534 11.01 -3.48 4.99
C LEU A 534 11.62 -4.73 5.65
N PRO A 535 11.42 -4.94 6.96
CA PRO A 535 11.93 -6.12 7.64
C PRO A 535 11.20 -7.38 7.18
N LYS A 536 11.86 -8.53 7.34
CA LYS A 536 11.25 -9.84 7.11
C LYS A 536 10.10 -10.06 8.10
N PRO A 537 8.86 -10.35 7.64
CA PRO A 537 7.79 -10.78 8.53
C PRO A 537 8.11 -12.13 9.17
N ASP A 538 7.72 -12.35 10.43
CA ASP A 538 8.16 -13.52 11.21
C ASP A 538 7.78 -14.87 10.58
N HIS A 539 6.59 -14.94 9.96
CA HIS A 539 6.06 -16.12 9.27
C HIS A 539 6.53 -16.24 7.81
N CYS A 540 7.39 -15.35 7.33
CA CYS A 540 7.92 -15.38 5.97
C CYS A 540 9.19 -16.26 5.90
N SER A 541 9.24 -17.20 4.97
CA SER A 541 10.45 -17.99 4.75
C SER A 541 11.60 -17.13 4.21
N ASP A 542 12.83 -17.58 4.43
CA ASP A 542 14.01 -16.87 3.93
C ASP A 542 14.03 -16.81 2.39
N ASP A 543 13.55 -17.86 1.70
CA ASP A 543 13.47 -17.88 0.24
C ASP A 543 12.51 -16.82 -0.32
N VAL A 544 11.35 -16.64 0.32
CA VAL A 544 10.36 -15.64 -0.09
C VAL A 544 10.85 -14.23 0.22
N TYR A 545 11.48 -14.03 1.38
CA TYR A 545 12.08 -12.74 1.71
C TYR A 545 13.28 -12.41 0.81
N LYS A 546 14.05 -13.42 0.38
CA LYS A 546 15.15 -13.25 -0.57
C LYS A 546 14.65 -12.68 -1.90
N ILE A 547 13.50 -13.12 -2.40
CA ILE A 547 12.86 -12.51 -3.58
C ILE A 547 12.60 -11.02 -3.35
N MET A 548 12.07 -10.63 -2.18
CA MET A 548 11.83 -9.22 -1.86
C MET A 548 13.14 -8.42 -1.83
N GLN A 549 14.19 -8.96 -1.21
CA GLN A 549 15.51 -8.32 -1.17
C GLN A 549 16.11 -8.13 -2.57
N ASP A 550 15.94 -9.12 -3.45
CA ASP A 550 16.41 -9.03 -4.84
C ASP A 550 15.59 -8.00 -5.64
N CYS A 551 14.30 -7.84 -5.35
CA CYS A 551 13.49 -6.75 -5.91
C CYS A 551 13.92 -5.37 -5.41
N TRP A 552 14.49 -5.27 -4.19
CA TRP A 552 14.85 -4.02 -3.54
C TRP A 552 16.33 -3.64 -3.62
N GLN A 553 17.05 -4.19 -4.62
CA GLN A 553 18.41 -3.75 -4.93
C GLN A 553 18.42 -2.25 -5.29
N GLU A 554 19.42 -1.54 -4.79
CA GLU A 554 19.57 -0.09 -4.98
C GLU A 554 19.67 0.25 -6.47
N ARG A 555 20.52 -0.47 -7.21
CA ARG A 555 20.67 -0.30 -8.65
C ARG A 555 19.55 -1.05 -9.39
N PRO A 556 18.82 -0.40 -10.31
CA PRO A 556 17.74 -1.05 -11.06
C PRO A 556 18.19 -2.29 -11.86
N ASP A 557 19.40 -2.27 -12.40
CA ASP A 557 19.94 -3.37 -13.22
C ASP A 557 20.27 -4.64 -12.40
N ASP A 558 20.47 -4.49 -11.09
CA ASP A 558 20.76 -5.61 -10.18
C ASP A 558 19.46 -6.33 -9.75
N ARG A 559 18.29 -5.75 -10.03
CA ARG A 559 16.99 -6.36 -9.77
C ARG A 559 16.67 -7.41 -10.85
N PRO A 560 16.00 -8.52 -10.50
CA PRO A 560 15.54 -9.49 -11.51
C PRO A 560 14.56 -8.84 -12.49
N ASP A 561 14.35 -9.44 -13.66
CA ASP A 561 13.18 -9.13 -14.51
C ASP A 561 11.99 -10.00 -14.10
N PHE A 562 10.81 -9.74 -14.65
CA PHE A 562 9.62 -10.50 -14.28
C PHE A 562 9.69 -11.95 -14.77
N ALA A 563 10.35 -12.22 -15.89
CA ALA A 563 10.61 -13.59 -16.37
C ALA A 563 11.45 -14.39 -15.37
N ARG A 564 12.50 -13.80 -14.79
CA ARG A 564 13.30 -14.45 -13.76
C ARG A 564 12.52 -14.65 -12.46
N LEU A 565 11.74 -13.66 -12.04
CA LEU A 565 10.85 -13.78 -10.87
C LEU A 565 9.83 -14.90 -11.04
N HIS A 566 9.28 -15.07 -12.25
CA HIS A 566 8.32 -16.13 -12.56
C HIS A 566 8.95 -17.49 -12.30
N ILE A 567 10.12 -17.75 -12.90
CA ILE A 567 10.86 -19.01 -12.71
C ILE A 567 11.15 -19.25 -11.23
N THR A 568 11.70 -18.25 -10.52
CA THR A 568 12.05 -18.41 -9.10
C THR A 568 10.83 -18.75 -8.23
N ILE A 569 9.68 -18.09 -8.46
CA ILE A 569 8.47 -18.37 -7.67
C ILE A 569 7.86 -19.73 -8.05
N ASP A 570 7.89 -20.10 -9.33
CA ASP A 570 7.39 -21.40 -9.80
C ASP A 570 8.22 -22.56 -9.25
N ASP A 571 9.55 -22.40 -9.17
CA ASP A 571 10.46 -23.37 -8.53
C ASP A 571 10.12 -23.55 -7.03
N ILE A 572 9.93 -22.45 -6.28
CA ILE A 572 9.52 -22.52 -4.86
C ILE A 572 8.14 -23.18 -4.71
N LEU A 573 7.19 -22.89 -5.61
CA LEU A 573 5.87 -23.52 -5.62
C LEU A 573 5.94 -25.02 -5.90
N ALA A 574 6.85 -25.46 -6.77
CA ALA A 574 7.08 -26.88 -7.05
C ALA A 574 7.68 -27.62 -5.84
N ASP A 575 8.58 -26.97 -5.10
CA ASP A 575 9.22 -27.53 -3.90
C ASP A 575 8.32 -27.50 -2.65
N ALA A 576 7.31 -26.62 -2.61
CA ALA A 576 6.34 -26.48 -1.51
C ALA A 576 5.44 -27.70 -1.28
N ALA A 577 5.56 -28.76 -2.09
CA ALA A 577 4.96 -30.07 -1.79
C ALA A 577 5.68 -30.83 -0.65
N GLY A 578 6.86 -30.36 -0.19
CA GLY A 578 7.70 -31.08 0.78
C GLY A 578 8.06 -30.34 2.07
N TYR A 579 7.92 -29.03 2.15
CA TYR A 579 8.34 -28.25 3.33
C TYR A 579 7.43 -27.04 3.49
N LEU A 580 6.77 -26.91 4.65
CA LEU A 580 6.49 -25.68 5.40
C LEU A 580 5.49 -26.05 6.52
N GLU A 581 6.03 -26.27 7.73
CA GLU A 581 5.24 -26.41 8.94
C GLU A 581 4.59 -25.07 9.31
N MET A 582 3.29 -25.07 9.63
CA MET A 582 2.56 -23.92 10.14
C MET A 582 1.93 -24.25 11.48
N GLY A 583 2.29 -23.46 12.49
CA GLY A 583 1.67 -23.44 13.80
C GLY A 583 2.20 -22.26 14.59
N ASN A 584 1.81 -21.02 14.21
CA ASN A 584 1.66 -19.83 15.05
C ASN A 584 1.52 -18.57 14.17
N LEU A 585 0.29 -18.14 13.93
CA LEU A 585 -0.01 -16.75 13.56
C LEU A 585 -0.48 -16.07 14.86
N ASN A 586 0.33 -15.15 15.41
CA ASN A 586 -0.17 -14.21 16.43
C ASN A 586 -0.75 -13.00 15.70
N GLN A 587 -2.02 -12.69 15.98
CA GLN A 587 -2.81 -11.67 15.28
C GLN A 587 -2.46 -10.23 15.68
N ASP A 588 -1.58 -10.03 16.66
CA ASP A 588 -1.40 -8.74 17.34
C ASP A 588 -0.26 -7.86 16.80
N ASP A 589 0.57 -8.34 15.85
CA ASP A 589 1.79 -7.64 15.41
C ASP A 589 1.66 -6.80 14.11
N TYR A 590 0.47 -6.73 13.48
CA TYR A 590 0.32 -6.14 12.14
C TYR A 590 -0.81 -5.09 12.03
N VAL A 591 -0.44 -3.83 11.78
CA VAL A 591 -1.35 -2.68 11.82
C VAL A 591 -2.27 -2.58 10.58
N TYR A 592 -3.55 -2.29 10.82
CA TYR A 592 -4.58 -1.98 9.83
C TYR A 592 -4.88 -0.47 9.78
N LEU A 593 -5.09 0.08 8.57
CA LEU A 593 -5.76 1.37 8.39
C LEU A 593 -6.75 1.23 7.22
N GLU A 594 -8.04 1.47 7.47
CA GLU A 594 -9.06 1.62 6.42
C GLU A 594 -8.97 3.01 5.77
N PRO A 595 -9.39 3.15 4.50
CA PRO A 595 -9.65 4.47 3.96
C PRO A 595 -10.94 5.03 4.61
N GLY A 596 -10.78 5.82 5.67
CA GLY A 596 -11.88 6.58 6.29
C GLY A 596 -12.34 6.13 7.68
N GLN A 597 -11.55 5.31 8.40
CA GLN A 597 -11.76 5.07 9.83
C GLN A 597 -10.43 5.25 10.57
N ASP A 598 -10.37 6.25 11.45
CA ASP A 598 -9.27 6.41 12.40
C ASP A 598 -9.41 5.37 13.51
N ALA A 599 -8.28 4.71 13.81
CA ALA A 599 -8.17 3.59 14.74
C ALA A 599 -8.41 4.02 16.19
N SER A 600 -9.68 4.08 16.60
CA SER A 600 -10.08 4.23 18.00
C SER A 600 -11.49 3.68 18.22
N SER A 601 -11.70 2.39 17.98
CA SER A 601 -12.67 1.58 18.73
C SER A 601 -12.47 0.11 18.41
N THR A 602 -11.88 -0.63 19.35
CA THR A 602 -12.32 -1.96 19.86
C THR A 602 -11.13 -2.73 20.47
N GLU A 603 -10.82 -2.44 21.74
CA GLU A 603 -10.40 -3.47 22.69
C GLU A 603 -11.47 -3.49 23.79
N SER A 604 -12.34 -4.48 23.72
CA SER A 604 -13.11 -5.00 24.85
C SER A 604 -13.63 -6.39 24.50
N ALA A 605 -12.75 -7.39 24.63
CA ALA A 605 -13.03 -8.75 25.09
C ALA A 605 -11.72 -9.51 25.24
#